data_AF-A0A2E4C735-F1
#
_entry.id   AF-A0A2E4C735-F1
#
_cell.length_a   1.000
_cell.length_b   1.000
_cell.length_c   1.000
_cell.angle_alpha   90.00
_cell.angle_beta   90.00
_cell.angle_gamma   90.00
#
_symmetry.space_group_name_H-M   'P 1'
#
loop_
_entity.id
_entity.type
_entity.pdbx_description
1 polymer ?
#
loop_
_entity_poly.entity_id
_entity_poly.type
_entity_poly.pdbx_seq_one_letter_code
_entity_poly.pdbx_strand_id
1 'polypeptide(L)'
;MARLLAFRGDYNNHSHYWNGLGEMMFKFLRSILTSLAAISLVLTACGGEEASVAEGSSLVVVTTNILGDVVEELVGDQLAVETIMPPGADPHVFQASAKQVDQMTKADVLVVNGASFEEGLLDVISSVESDGVAVFEAMSAVRALEFGSDDHDDHDDHDDHDDHDDHDDHDDHDDHDD
;
A
#
# COMPACT_ATOMS: atom_id res chain seq x y z
N MET A 1 -21.08 -87.11 52.19
CA MET A 1 -21.15 -87.79 50.89
C MET A 1 -20.10 -87.18 49.97
N ALA A 2 -19.47 -88.00 49.15
CA ALA A 2 -18.14 -87.81 48.60
C ALA A 2 -18.06 -87.04 47.26
N ARG A 3 -16.81 -86.63 46.96
CA ARG A 3 -16.14 -86.52 45.64
C ARG A 3 -16.33 -85.28 44.76
N LEU A 4 -15.18 -84.62 44.46
CA LEU A 4 -14.71 -84.16 43.14
C LEU A 4 -13.23 -83.73 43.28
N LEU A 5 -12.24 -84.54 42.87
CA LEU A 5 -11.50 -84.48 41.58
C LEU A 5 -11.06 -83.04 41.24
N ALA A 6 -9.84 -82.61 41.60
CA ALA A 6 -8.57 -82.79 40.89
C ALA A 6 -8.46 -81.97 39.58
N PHE A 7 -7.60 -80.95 39.56
CA PHE A 7 -6.73 -80.66 38.42
C PHE A 7 -5.57 -79.74 38.85
N ARG A 8 -4.35 -80.28 38.81
CA ARG A 8 -3.10 -79.54 38.96
C ARG A 8 -2.72 -79.04 37.56
N GLY A 9 -2.87 -77.76 37.30
CA GLY A 9 -2.34 -77.08 36.11
C GLY A 9 -1.04 -76.37 36.47
N ASP A 10 0.03 -76.71 35.77
CA ASP A 10 1.39 -76.18 35.94
C ASP A 10 1.46 -74.70 35.53
N TYR A 11 1.99 -73.86 36.42
CA TYR A 11 2.22 -72.43 36.19
C TYR A 11 3.68 -72.24 35.82
N ASN A 12 4.05 -72.43 34.57
CA ASN A 12 5.32 -71.88 34.12
C ASN A 12 5.27 -71.48 32.66
N ASN A 13 5.56 -70.20 32.48
CA ASN A 13 6.19 -69.54 31.34
C ASN A 13 5.29 -68.48 30.72
N HIS A 14 5.47 -67.21 31.10
CA HIS A 14 5.13 -66.02 30.31
C HIS A 14 5.80 -64.77 30.93
N SER A 15 7.12 -64.82 31.19
CA SER A 15 7.89 -63.64 31.59
C SER A 15 8.40 -62.80 30.40
N HIS A 16 8.24 -63.29 29.16
CA HIS A 16 8.86 -62.69 27.97
C HIS A 16 8.04 -61.57 27.29
N TYR A 17 6.80 -61.33 27.70
CA TYR A 17 5.90 -60.37 27.02
C TYR A 17 5.83 -58.98 27.68
N TRP A 18 6.26 -58.84 28.93
CA TRP A 18 6.07 -57.60 29.71
C TRP A 18 7.09 -56.49 29.41
N ASN A 19 8.28 -56.84 28.89
CA ASN A 19 9.33 -55.87 28.58
C ASN A 19 9.12 -55.21 27.19
N GLY A 20 8.49 -55.90 26.25
CA GLY A 20 8.34 -55.43 24.87
C GLY A 20 7.28 -54.33 24.71
N LEU A 21 6.18 -54.40 25.47
CA LEU A 21 5.10 -53.41 25.42
C LEU A 21 5.53 -52.05 25.99
N GLY A 22 6.34 -52.04 27.06
CA GLY A 22 6.92 -50.83 27.62
C GLY A 22 7.92 -50.18 26.66
N GLU A 23 8.84 -50.97 26.10
CA GLU A 23 9.81 -50.51 25.09
C GLU A 23 9.13 -49.94 23.84
N MET A 24 8.08 -50.60 23.33
CA MET A 24 7.30 -50.10 22.19
C MET A 24 6.59 -48.80 22.55
N MET A 25 5.93 -48.71 23.71
CA MET A 25 5.24 -47.50 24.17
C MET A 25 6.22 -46.33 24.32
N PHE A 26 7.40 -46.55 24.91
CA PHE A 26 8.44 -45.54 25.07
C PHE A 26 9.05 -45.09 23.72
N LYS A 27 9.17 -46.00 22.75
CA LYS A 27 9.61 -45.67 21.38
C LYS A 27 8.57 -44.85 20.63
N PHE A 28 7.29 -45.19 20.74
CA PHE A 28 6.20 -44.40 20.16
C PHE A 28 6.10 -43.01 20.78
N LEU A 29 6.22 -42.90 22.11
CA LEU A 29 6.18 -41.61 22.81
C LEU A 29 7.36 -40.71 22.43
N ARG A 30 8.57 -41.28 22.32
CA ARG A 30 9.77 -40.56 21.85
C ARG A 30 9.64 -40.10 20.40
N SER A 31 9.08 -40.94 19.52
CA SER A 31 8.86 -40.59 18.12
C SER A 31 7.86 -39.43 17.95
N ILE A 32 6.80 -39.42 18.75
CA ILE A 32 5.81 -38.34 18.76
C ILE A 32 6.44 -37.03 19.27
N LEU A 33 7.23 -37.08 20.35
CA LEU A 33 7.94 -35.91 20.87
C LEU A 33 8.96 -35.33 19.88
N THR A 34 9.69 -36.17 19.14
CA THR A 34 10.65 -35.70 18.13
C THR A 34 9.97 -35.08 16.91
N SER A 35 8.83 -35.63 16.48
CA SER A 35 8.06 -35.07 15.36
C SER A 35 7.41 -33.74 15.72
N LEU A 36 6.93 -33.57 16.95
CA LEU A 36 6.34 -32.32 17.41
C LEU A 36 7.39 -31.19 17.50
N ALA A 37 8.60 -31.51 17.98
CA ALA A 37 9.71 -30.54 18.03
C ALA A 37 10.18 -30.12 16.63
N ALA A 38 10.24 -31.04 15.67
CA ALA A 38 10.60 -30.73 14.28
C ALA A 38 9.56 -29.81 13.60
N ILE A 39 8.27 -30.02 13.88
CA ILE A 39 7.19 -29.16 13.36
C ILE A 39 7.29 -27.74 13.93
N SER A 40 7.59 -27.59 15.23
CA SER A 40 7.78 -26.28 15.85
C SER A 40 8.95 -25.49 15.24
N LEU A 41 10.05 -26.15 14.83
CA LEU A 41 11.17 -25.48 14.16
C LEU A 41 10.82 -24.97 12.75
N VAL A 42 9.94 -25.66 12.02
CA VAL A 42 9.49 -25.22 10.69
C VAL A 42 8.54 -24.02 10.78
N LEU A 43 7.74 -23.94 11.85
CA LEU A 43 6.80 -22.83 12.07
C LEU A 43 7.49 -21.50 12.41
N THR A 44 8.65 -21.52 13.10
CA THR A 44 9.42 -20.30 13.38
C THR A 44 10.14 -19.74 12.14
N ALA A 45 10.37 -20.55 11.10
CA ALA A 45 10.99 -20.10 9.85
C ALA A 45 10.01 -19.41 8.89
N CYS A 46 8.71 -19.43 9.18
CA CYS A 46 7.66 -18.74 8.42
C CYS A 46 6.97 -17.64 9.21
N GLY A 47 7.44 -17.33 10.43
CA GLY A 47 7.04 -16.11 11.12
C GLY A 47 7.73 -14.96 10.43
N GLY A 48 6.97 -14.24 9.60
CA GLY A 48 7.47 -13.16 8.76
C GLY A 48 8.43 -12.24 9.50
N GLU A 49 9.52 -11.92 8.82
CA GLU A 49 10.25 -10.69 9.08
C GLU A 49 9.23 -9.55 8.95
N GLU A 50 8.66 -9.11 10.06
CA GLU A 50 8.16 -7.74 10.17
C GLU A 50 9.39 -6.87 9.91
N ALA A 51 9.54 -6.43 8.66
CA ALA A 51 10.56 -5.48 8.26
C ALA A 51 10.25 -4.18 8.99
N SER A 52 10.77 -4.07 10.22
CA SER A 52 10.85 -2.79 10.90
C SER A 52 11.76 -1.92 10.05
N VAL A 53 11.16 -1.03 9.27
CA VAL A 53 11.85 0.06 8.60
C VAL A 53 12.73 0.73 9.64
N ALA A 54 14.04 0.48 9.56
CA ALA A 54 14.98 0.87 10.60
C ALA A 54 15.02 2.41 10.73
N GLU A 55 15.20 2.91 11.95
CA GLU A 55 15.52 4.31 12.20
C GLU A 55 16.78 4.67 11.37
N GLY A 56 16.61 5.49 10.33
CA GLY A 56 17.64 5.81 9.33
C GLY A 56 17.45 5.17 7.95
N SER A 57 16.29 4.58 7.67
CA SER A 57 15.87 4.18 6.32
C SER A 57 15.79 5.38 5.38
N SER A 58 16.21 5.19 4.12
CA SER A 58 16.08 6.24 3.12
C SER A 58 14.61 6.53 2.81
N LEU A 59 14.29 7.82 2.68
CA LEU A 59 12.96 8.36 2.49
C LEU A 59 12.76 8.77 1.03
N VAL A 60 11.78 8.16 0.39
CA VAL A 60 11.26 8.55 -0.91
C VAL A 60 9.99 9.37 -0.69
N VAL A 61 10.00 10.62 -1.14
CA VAL A 61 8.78 11.45 -1.12
C VAL A 61 8.20 11.50 -2.52
N VAL A 62 6.88 11.36 -2.63
CA VAL A 62 6.17 11.31 -3.91
C VAL A 62 5.05 12.35 -3.92
N THR A 63 4.85 13.04 -5.04
CA THR A 63 3.83 14.09 -5.13
C THR A 63 2.42 13.52 -5.14
N THR A 64 2.14 12.54 -6.00
CA THR A 64 0.79 12.02 -6.28
C THR A 64 0.60 10.60 -5.76
N ASN A 65 -0.64 10.24 -5.41
CA ASN A 65 -0.99 8.90 -4.95
C ASN A 65 -0.75 7.82 -5.99
N ILE A 66 -0.98 8.12 -7.28
CA ILE A 66 -0.75 7.15 -8.37
C ILE A 66 0.72 6.77 -8.44
N LEU A 67 1.62 7.75 -8.33
CA LEU A 67 3.05 7.47 -8.27
C LEU A 67 3.44 6.83 -6.94
N GLY A 68 2.80 7.22 -5.83
CA GLY A 68 2.97 6.60 -4.52
C GLY A 68 2.76 5.10 -4.58
N ASP A 69 1.62 4.66 -5.10
CA ASP A 69 1.28 3.23 -5.26
C ASP A 69 2.33 2.48 -6.11
N VAL A 70 2.78 3.09 -7.21
CA VAL A 70 3.80 2.49 -8.09
C VAL A 70 5.15 2.37 -7.39
N VAL A 71 5.57 3.42 -6.68
CA VAL A 71 6.86 3.46 -5.98
C VAL A 71 6.87 2.50 -4.80
N GLU A 72 5.78 2.44 -4.00
CA GLU A 72 5.62 1.50 -2.88
C GLU A 72 5.76 0.05 -3.34
N GLU A 73 5.09 -0.34 -4.43
CA GLU A 73 5.22 -1.69 -5.00
C GLU A 73 6.65 -1.99 -5.48
N LEU A 74 7.36 -0.98 -5.99
CA LEU A 74 8.70 -1.13 -6.54
C LEU A 74 9.75 -1.32 -5.44
N VAL A 75 9.66 -0.55 -4.35
CA VAL A 75 10.66 -0.56 -3.27
C VAL A 75 10.34 -1.57 -2.18
N GLY A 76 9.07 -1.92 -1.99
CA GLY A 76 8.59 -2.77 -0.90
C GLY A 76 8.99 -2.20 0.47
N ASP A 77 9.33 -3.08 1.41
CA ASP A 77 9.68 -2.67 2.78
C ASP A 77 11.13 -2.12 2.93
N GLN A 78 11.86 -1.94 1.82
CA GLN A 78 13.26 -1.52 1.86
C GLN A 78 13.43 -0.03 2.13
N LEU A 79 12.51 0.79 1.62
CA LEU A 79 12.53 2.25 1.71
C LEU A 79 11.20 2.76 2.25
N ALA A 80 11.23 3.85 3.00
CA ALA A 80 10.01 4.54 3.40
C ALA A 80 9.50 5.37 2.23
N VAL A 81 8.20 5.26 1.91
CA VAL A 81 7.55 6.09 0.89
C VAL A 81 6.52 6.99 1.57
N GLU A 82 6.56 8.28 1.27
CA GLU A 82 5.58 9.24 1.74
C GLU A 82 4.95 10.01 0.56
N THR A 83 3.63 9.89 0.42
CA THR A 83 2.88 10.64 -0.58
C THR A 83 2.37 11.96 0.00
N ILE A 84 2.68 13.07 -0.66
CA ILE A 84 2.33 14.41 -0.19
C ILE A 84 0.86 14.75 -0.44
N MET A 85 0.34 14.45 -1.64
CA MET A 85 -1.03 14.78 -2.01
C MET A 85 -2.02 13.74 -1.43
N PRO A 86 -3.05 14.17 -0.69
CA PRO A 86 -4.05 13.25 -0.19
C PRO A 86 -4.91 12.69 -1.34
N PRO A 87 -5.55 11.52 -1.15
CA PRO A 87 -6.46 10.97 -2.15
C PRO A 87 -7.55 11.96 -2.55
N GLY A 88 -7.73 12.14 -3.86
CA GLY A 88 -8.75 13.01 -4.44
C GLY A 88 -8.40 14.51 -4.49
N ALA A 89 -7.20 14.91 -4.05
CA ALA A 89 -6.73 16.27 -4.32
C ALA A 89 -6.38 16.45 -5.81
N ASP A 90 -6.58 17.68 -6.29
CA ASP A 90 -6.29 18.09 -7.66
C ASP A 90 -4.85 18.62 -7.76
N PRO A 91 -3.99 18.01 -8.61
CA PRO A 91 -2.58 18.38 -8.73
C PRO A 91 -2.33 19.78 -9.27
N HIS A 92 -3.29 20.37 -9.99
CA HIS A 92 -3.15 21.72 -10.54
C HIS A 92 -3.30 22.82 -9.49
N VAL A 93 -4.08 22.55 -8.43
CA VAL A 93 -4.40 23.56 -7.40
C VAL A 93 -3.92 23.18 -6.00
N PHE A 94 -3.40 21.97 -5.82
CA PHE A 94 -2.89 21.53 -4.53
C PHE A 94 -1.69 22.37 -4.07
N GLN A 95 -1.70 22.77 -2.81
CA GLN A 95 -0.60 23.48 -2.16
C GLN A 95 -0.08 22.68 -0.97
N ALA A 96 1.24 22.57 -0.87
CA ALA A 96 1.89 21.90 0.24
C ALA A 96 1.83 22.76 1.52
N SER A 97 1.51 22.12 2.64
CA SER A 97 1.71 22.70 3.96
C SER A 97 3.20 22.81 4.31
N ALA A 98 3.53 23.65 5.29
CA ALA A 98 4.91 23.78 5.77
C ALA A 98 5.53 22.43 6.21
N LYS A 99 4.71 21.52 6.76
CA LYS A 99 5.16 20.17 7.12
C LYS A 99 5.52 19.34 5.89
N GLN A 100 4.70 19.40 4.84
CA GLN A 100 4.96 18.68 3.59
C GLN A 100 6.18 19.24 2.87
N VAL A 101 6.39 20.56 2.89
CA VAL A 101 7.63 21.17 2.38
C VAL A 101 8.85 20.64 3.14
N ASP A 102 8.81 20.62 4.47
CA ASP A 102 9.88 20.06 5.30
C ASP A 102 10.15 18.57 5.01
N GLN A 103 9.11 17.79 4.71
CA GLN A 103 9.25 16.39 4.29
C GLN A 103 9.96 16.28 2.94
N MET A 104 9.56 17.08 1.94
CA MET A 104 10.21 17.11 0.63
C MET A 104 11.68 17.52 0.72
N THR A 105 12.01 18.52 1.54
CA THR A 105 13.41 18.98 1.74
C THR A 105 14.30 17.94 2.42
N LYS A 106 13.72 17.00 3.19
CA LYS A 106 14.45 15.94 3.89
C LYS A 106 14.50 14.62 3.12
N ALA A 107 13.82 14.54 1.98
CA ALA A 107 13.79 13.33 1.17
C ALA A 107 15.18 13.00 0.60
N ASP A 108 15.50 11.71 0.49
CA ASP A 108 16.65 11.27 -0.28
C ASP A 108 16.38 11.41 -1.78
N VAL A 109 15.11 11.21 -2.18
CA VAL A 109 14.63 11.46 -3.54
C VAL A 109 13.18 11.94 -3.49
N LEU A 110 12.88 12.96 -4.30
CA LEU A 110 11.55 13.45 -4.58
C LEU A 110 11.11 12.95 -5.96
N VAL A 111 10.06 12.15 -6.02
CA VAL A 111 9.47 11.65 -7.25
C VAL A 111 8.25 12.49 -7.61
N VAL A 112 8.28 13.08 -8.80
CA VAL A 112 7.21 13.93 -9.33
C VAL A 112 6.72 13.36 -10.66
N ASN A 113 5.49 13.70 -11.05
CA ASN A 113 4.98 13.35 -12.37
C ASN A 113 5.76 14.11 -13.44
N GLY A 114 5.90 15.43 -13.28
CA GLY A 114 6.53 16.30 -14.28
C GLY A 114 5.55 16.71 -15.38
N ALA A 115 6.07 17.35 -16.44
CA ALA A 115 5.27 18.00 -17.49
C ALA A 115 4.23 19.00 -16.95
N SER A 116 4.62 19.76 -15.92
CA SER A 116 3.78 20.78 -15.26
C SER A 116 2.48 20.27 -14.63
N PHE A 117 2.40 18.97 -14.33
CA PHE A 117 1.20 18.38 -13.72
C PHE A 117 0.93 18.93 -12.31
N GLU A 118 1.98 19.09 -11.50
CA GLU A 118 1.90 19.65 -10.14
C GLU A 118 2.06 21.17 -10.10
N GLU A 119 1.21 21.89 -10.82
CA GLU A 119 1.32 23.35 -11.02
C GLU A 119 1.44 24.13 -9.70
N GLY A 120 0.60 23.80 -8.71
CA GLY A 120 0.63 24.42 -7.38
C GLY A 120 1.88 24.12 -6.53
N LEU A 121 2.73 23.18 -6.96
CA LEU A 121 3.96 22.77 -6.27
C LEU A 121 5.24 23.13 -7.03
N LEU A 122 5.18 23.67 -8.26
CA LEU A 122 6.37 23.88 -9.09
C LEU A 122 7.48 24.69 -8.39
N ASP A 123 7.10 25.80 -7.73
CA ASP A 123 8.05 26.64 -6.99
C ASP A 123 8.68 25.88 -5.81
N VAL A 124 7.89 25.06 -5.13
CA VAL A 124 8.36 24.23 -4.00
C VAL A 124 9.31 23.15 -4.49
N ILE A 125 8.97 22.44 -5.56
CA ILE A 125 9.79 21.39 -6.16
C ILE A 125 11.13 21.98 -6.62
N SER A 126 11.11 23.13 -7.29
CA SER A 126 12.33 23.82 -7.74
C SER A 126 13.20 24.28 -6.57
N SER A 127 12.60 24.77 -5.49
CA SER A 127 13.34 25.12 -4.27
C SER A 127 13.99 23.89 -3.63
N VAL A 128 13.25 22.79 -3.51
CA VAL A 128 13.74 21.53 -2.92
C VAL A 128 14.90 20.95 -3.75
N GLU A 129 14.80 20.97 -5.08
CA GLU A 129 15.89 20.57 -5.97
C GLU A 129 17.12 21.45 -5.80
N SER A 130 16.93 22.77 -5.69
CA SER A 130 18.00 23.74 -5.47
C SER A 130 18.71 23.56 -4.12
N ASP A 131 17.99 23.06 -3.13
CA ASP A 131 18.53 22.70 -1.80
C ASP A 131 19.29 21.36 -1.81
N GLY A 132 19.32 20.66 -2.96
CA GLY A 132 20.18 19.49 -3.21
C GLY A 132 19.46 18.14 -3.13
N VAL A 133 18.14 18.13 -2.99
CA VAL A 133 17.35 16.88 -3.06
C VAL A 133 17.31 16.40 -4.51
N ALA A 134 17.53 15.10 -4.71
CA ALA A 134 17.41 14.50 -6.04
C ALA A 134 15.94 14.48 -6.46
N VAL A 135 15.62 15.11 -7.60
CA VAL A 135 14.26 15.09 -8.17
C VAL A 135 14.23 14.16 -9.38
N PHE A 136 13.26 13.24 -9.40
CA PHE A 136 12.98 12.37 -10.53
C PHE A 136 11.61 12.69 -11.11
N GLU A 137 11.56 13.12 -12.36
CA GLU A 137 10.31 13.31 -13.10
C GLU A 137 9.92 12.03 -13.84
N ALA A 138 8.77 11.45 -13.53
CA ALA A 138 8.26 10.25 -14.21
C ALA A 138 8.09 10.48 -15.72
N MET A 139 7.67 11.67 -16.12
CA MET A 139 7.50 12.05 -17.53
C MET A 139 8.83 12.03 -18.31
N SER A 140 9.98 12.15 -17.66
CA SER A 140 11.29 12.04 -18.31
C SER A 140 11.59 10.61 -18.80
N ALA A 141 10.91 9.61 -18.25
CA ALA A 141 11.09 8.20 -18.59
C ALA A 141 10.15 7.70 -19.71
N VAL A 142 9.24 8.54 -20.19
CA VAL A 142 8.24 8.16 -21.21
C VAL A 142 8.31 9.07 -22.42
N ARG A 143 7.82 8.58 -23.56
CA ARG A 143 7.63 9.40 -24.76
C ARG A 143 6.22 9.96 -24.75
N ALA A 144 6.09 11.27 -24.61
CA ALA A 144 4.81 11.94 -24.83
C ALA A 144 4.34 11.73 -26.27
N LEU A 145 3.05 11.47 -26.43
CA LEU A 145 2.41 11.46 -27.75
C LEU A 145 2.01 12.90 -28.08
N GLU A 146 2.24 13.32 -29.31
CA GLU A 146 1.68 14.58 -29.78
C GLU A 146 0.17 14.43 -29.90
N PHE A 147 -0.55 15.42 -29.37
CA PHE A 147 -1.97 15.54 -29.68
C PHE A 147 -2.08 15.91 -31.15
N GLY A 148 -2.63 15.01 -31.97
CA GLY A 148 -2.98 15.34 -33.34
C GLY A 148 -4.06 16.41 -33.32
N SER A 149 -3.91 17.44 -34.15
CA SER A 149 -5.04 18.24 -34.59
C SER A 149 -5.92 17.34 -35.44
N ASP A 150 -6.74 16.50 -34.80
CA ASP A 150 -7.98 16.11 -35.46
C ASP A 150 -8.73 17.43 -35.63
N ASP A 151 -8.68 17.96 -36.86
CA ASP A 151 -9.51 19.05 -37.33
C ASP A 151 -10.95 18.65 -37.00
N HIS A 152 -11.45 19.13 -35.86
CA HIS A 152 -12.87 19.17 -35.62
C HIS A 152 -13.39 20.13 -36.67
N ASP A 153 -13.94 19.57 -37.76
CA ASP A 153 -14.77 20.30 -38.69
C ASP A 153 -15.76 21.13 -37.84
N ASP A 154 -15.54 22.45 -37.83
CA ASP A 154 -16.45 23.43 -37.24
C ASP A 154 -17.83 23.17 -37.83
N HIS A 155 -18.71 22.56 -37.05
CA HIS A 155 -20.12 22.55 -37.34
C HIS A 155 -20.68 23.94 -37.01
N ASP A 156 -20.40 24.90 -37.89
CA ASP A 156 -21.22 26.08 -38.11
C ASP A 156 -22.58 25.63 -38.65
N ASP A 157 -23.47 25.14 -37.78
CA ASP A 157 -24.90 25.08 -38.06
C ASP A 157 -25.58 26.23 -37.31
N HIS A 158 -26.05 27.17 -38.11
CA HIS A 158 -26.85 28.34 -37.78
C HIS A 158 -28.09 28.00 -36.95
N ASP A 159 -28.50 28.92 -36.07
CA ASP A 159 -29.88 29.40 -36.10
C ASP A 159 -29.96 30.82 -35.49
N ASP A 160 -30.31 31.76 -36.38
CA ASP A 160 -30.74 33.11 -36.09
C ASP A 160 -31.95 33.09 -35.13
N HIS A 161 -31.83 33.77 -34.00
CA HIS A 161 -32.99 34.24 -33.25
C HIS A 161 -33.03 35.76 -33.30
N ASP A 162 -33.65 36.25 -34.38
CA ASP A 162 -34.18 37.60 -34.51
C ASP A 162 -35.29 37.87 -33.47
N ASP A 163 -35.22 39.08 -32.92
CA ASP A 163 -36.31 39.96 -32.47
C ASP A 163 -37.37 39.44 -31.49
N HIS A 164 -37.27 39.92 -30.24
CA HIS A 164 -38.45 40.37 -29.48
C HIS A 164 -38.17 41.73 -28.84
N ASP A 165 -38.56 42.78 -29.57
CA ASP A 165 -38.85 44.12 -29.06
C ASP A 165 -40.05 44.13 -28.09
N ASP A 166 -40.03 45.15 -27.24
CA ASP A 166 -41.11 45.75 -26.44
C ASP A 166 -41.63 44.99 -25.21
N HIS A 167 -41.29 45.52 -24.03
CA HIS A 167 -42.30 45.99 -23.07
C HIS A 167 -41.75 47.11 -22.18
N ASP A 168 -42.16 48.33 -22.54
CA ASP A 168 -42.55 49.49 -21.74
C ASP A 168 -42.17 49.58 -20.24
N ASP A 169 -41.56 50.73 -19.93
CA ASP A 169 -41.80 51.63 -18.80
C ASP A 169 -42.34 51.04 -17.50
N HIS A 170 -41.59 51.20 -16.41
CA HIS A 170 -42.09 51.87 -15.21
C HIS A 170 -40.93 52.47 -14.41
N ASP A 171 -40.76 53.78 -14.56
CA ASP A 171 -40.29 54.65 -13.49
C ASP A 171 -41.22 54.49 -12.29
N ASP A 172 -40.67 54.16 -11.12
CA ASP A 172 -41.10 54.78 -9.88
C ASP A 172 -39.93 54.83 -8.90
N HIS A 173 -39.65 56.05 -8.49
CA HIS A 173 -38.75 56.42 -7.41
C HIS A 173 -39.20 55.81 -6.08
N ASP A 174 -38.25 55.55 -5.19
CA ASP A 174 -38.35 56.10 -3.83
C ASP A 174 -36.96 56.08 -3.17
N ASP A 175 -36.50 57.29 -2.86
CA ASP A 175 -35.39 57.59 -1.98
C ASP A 175 -35.59 56.95 -0.60
N HIS A 176 -34.53 56.44 0.01
CA HIS A 176 -34.34 56.53 1.47
C HIS A 176 -32.86 56.36 1.85
N ASP A 177 -32.21 57.51 2.08
CA ASP A 177 -31.03 57.65 2.94
C ASP A 177 -31.47 57.70 4.42
N ASP A 178 -30.85 56.86 5.27
CA ASP A 178 -30.21 57.19 6.56
C ASP A 178 -29.54 55.95 7.20
#